data_AF-A0A380P7X1-F1
#
_entry.id   AF-A0A380P7X1-F1
#
_cell.length_a   1.000
_cell.length_b   1.000
_cell.length_c   1.000
_cell.angle_alpha   90.00
_cell.angle_beta   90.00
_cell.angle_gamma   90.00
#
_symmetry.space_group_name_H-M   'P 1'
#
loop_
_entity.id
_entity.type
_entity.pdbx_description
1 polymer ?
#
loop_
_entity_poly.entity_id
_entity_poly.type
_entity_poly.pdbx_seq_one_letter_code
_entity_poly.pdbx_strand_id
1 'polypeptide(L)'
;MIRKEWLRFKVFFHRFGLGFVVTALIIISIILSLSLWYNVSNPGRVDSLQDKQDSAKTLVGNKPIQALYDTDKVILNTKDDQKLIVNYRGSTNEISEKVYAWPLYEARRKVYSEKDYLKKLKQPNYVMLAYPDVVTGDIVDRDFESKTGLTSKAHINRILIPLNAKGEILFADDKRHQIYESQIAADVKPIKVNWGNNKINVNLFGKISNFKC
;
A
#
# COMPACT_ATOMS: atom_id res chain seq x y z
N MET A 1 0.42 -60.72 30.59
CA MET A 1 1.12 -61.14 29.34
C MET A 1 1.45 -59.93 28.45
N ILE A 2 2.10 -58.88 28.98
CA ILE A 2 2.27 -57.57 28.28
C ILE A 2 3.76 -57.11 28.19
N ARG A 3 4.66 -57.73 28.96
CA ARG A 3 6.07 -57.28 29.07
C ARG A 3 6.99 -57.75 27.93
N LYS A 4 6.66 -58.82 27.20
CA LYS A 4 7.52 -59.37 26.12
C LYS A 4 7.41 -58.61 24.80
N GLU A 5 6.23 -58.10 24.47
CA GLU A 5 5.98 -57.31 23.24
C GLU A 5 6.76 -55.98 23.25
N TRP A 6 6.84 -55.32 24.42
CA TRP A 6 7.49 -54.01 24.57
C TRP A 6 9.03 -54.06 24.43
N LEU A 7 9.66 -55.15 24.88
CA LEU A 7 11.09 -55.38 24.74
C LEU A 7 11.49 -55.68 23.29
N ARG A 8 10.64 -56.40 22.53
CA ARG A 8 10.84 -56.64 21.10
C ARG A 8 10.71 -55.36 20.28
N PHE A 9 9.76 -54.50 20.64
CA PHE A 9 9.57 -53.18 20.02
C PHE A 9 10.80 -52.29 20.19
N LYS A 10 11.41 -52.27 21.37
CA LYS A 10 12.59 -51.44 21.67
C LYS A 10 13.85 -51.88 20.90
N VAL A 11 14.06 -53.19 20.74
CA VAL A 11 15.19 -53.74 19.96
C VAL A 11 14.97 -53.55 18.45
N PHE A 12 13.72 -53.65 17.99
CA PHE A 12 13.34 -53.38 16.60
C PHE A 12 13.55 -51.90 16.23
N PHE A 13 13.14 -50.97 17.10
CA PHE A 13 13.40 -49.53 16.93
C PHE A 13 14.89 -49.16 16.98
N HIS A 14 15.74 -49.92 17.67
CA HIS A 14 17.18 -49.62 17.71
C HIS A 14 17.91 -50.04 16.42
N ARG A 15 17.46 -51.12 15.75
CA ARG A 15 18.03 -51.56 14.46
C ARG A 15 17.40 -50.89 13.25
N PHE A 16 16.10 -50.60 13.28
CA PHE A 16 15.36 -50.01 12.15
C PHE A 16 14.98 -48.54 12.36
N GLY A 17 15.30 -47.94 13.51
CA GLY A 17 14.92 -46.57 13.86
C GLY A 17 15.52 -45.52 12.93
N LEU A 18 16.76 -45.72 12.46
CA LEU A 18 17.37 -44.82 11.49
C LEU A 18 16.58 -44.81 10.16
N GLY A 19 16.23 -46.00 9.65
CA GLY A 19 15.44 -46.13 8.42
C GLY A 19 14.04 -45.54 8.57
N PHE A 20 13.41 -45.71 9.74
CA PHE A 20 12.10 -45.14 10.04
C PHE A 20 12.14 -43.60 10.08
N VAL A 21 13.15 -43.01 10.71
CA VAL A 21 13.33 -41.54 10.78
C VAL A 21 13.59 -40.96 9.40
N VAL A 22 14.47 -41.57 8.60
CA VAL A 22 14.75 -41.11 7.23
C VAL A 22 13.50 -41.20 6.36
N THR A 23 12.77 -42.31 6.43
CA THR A 23 11.51 -42.49 5.69
C THR A 23 10.46 -41.44 6.11
N ALA A 24 10.33 -41.16 7.40
CA ALA A 24 9.42 -40.13 7.89
C ALA A 24 9.80 -38.73 7.39
N LEU A 25 11.09 -38.38 7.36
CA LEU A 25 11.57 -37.10 6.83
C LEU A 25 11.30 -36.96 5.33
N ILE A 26 11.49 -38.04 4.55
CA ILE A 26 11.17 -38.07 3.13
C ILE A 26 9.67 -37.85 2.91
N ILE A 27 8.81 -38.54 3.67
CA ILE A 27 7.36 -38.37 3.59
C ILE A 27 6.96 -36.94 3.94
N ILE A 28 7.52 -36.36 5.01
CA ILE A 28 7.28 -34.97 5.40
C ILE A 28 7.72 -34.01 4.28
N SER A 29 8.89 -34.22 3.68
CA SER A 29 9.38 -33.41 2.55
C SER A 29 8.44 -33.48 1.33
N ILE A 30 7.93 -34.67 1.01
CA ILE A 30 6.97 -34.85 -0.08
C ILE A 30 5.64 -34.17 0.26
N ILE A 31 5.14 -34.29 1.50
CA ILE A 31 3.91 -33.61 1.94
C ILE A 31 4.08 -32.10 1.90
N LEU A 32 5.21 -31.54 2.34
CA LEU A 32 5.48 -30.10 2.25
C LEU A 32 5.61 -29.65 0.78
N SER A 33 6.27 -30.44 -0.07
CA SER A 33 6.36 -30.17 -1.51
C SER A 33 4.97 -30.18 -2.15
N LEU A 34 4.17 -31.22 -1.89
CA LEU A 34 2.79 -31.29 -2.37
C LEU A 34 1.92 -30.19 -1.77
N SER A 35 2.15 -29.77 -0.52
CA SER A 35 1.43 -28.65 0.11
C SER A 35 1.77 -27.31 -0.55
N LEU A 36 3.03 -27.10 -0.96
CA LEU A 36 3.42 -25.95 -1.79
C LEU A 36 2.69 -26.00 -3.14
N TRP A 37 2.71 -27.16 -3.82
CA TRP A 37 2.00 -27.32 -5.09
C TRP A 37 0.47 -27.20 -4.94
N TYR A 38 -0.13 -27.70 -3.87
CA TYR A 38 -1.58 -27.65 -3.62
C TYR A 38 -2.05 -26.25 -3.21
N ASN A 39 -1.20 -25.49 -2.51
CA ASN A 39 -1.43 -24.07 -2.25
C ASN A 39 -1.31 -23.26 -3.56
N VAL A 40 -0.39 -23.64 -4.45
CA VAL A 40 -0.24 -23.03 -5.79
C VAL A 40 -1.34 -23.47 -6.78
N SER A 41 -1.90 -24.67 -6.65
CA SER A 41 -2.88 -25.25 -7.58
C SER A 41 -4.33 -25.21 -7.10
N ASN A 42 -4.61 -24.59 -5.95
CA ASN A 42 -5.95 -24.20 -5.51
C ASN A 42 -6.15 -22.69 -5.80
N PRO A 43 -6.67 -22.30 -6.99
CA PRO A 43 -6.64 -20.91 -7.44
C PRO A 43 -7.49 -19.99 -6.55
N GLY A 44 -8.57 -20.50 -5.96
CA GLY A 44 -9.54 -19.70 -5.20
C GLY A 44 -9.05 -19.03 -3.90
N ARG A 45 -7.76 -19.10 -3.56
CA ARG A 45 -7.17 -18.32 -2.44
C ARG A 45 -5.93 -17.48 -2.82
N VAL A 46 -5.46 -17.54 -4.07
CA VAL A 46 -4.30 -16.79 -4.57
C VAL A 46 -4.56 -16.03 -5.89
N ASP A 47 -5.82 -15.92 -6.31
CA ASP A 47 -6.28 -15.23 -7.53
C ASP A 47 -6.12 -13.69 -7.53
N SER A 48 -5.01 -13.12 -7.05
CA SER A 48 -4.71 -11.71 -7.36
C SER A 48 -3.23 -11.32 -7.44
N LEU A 49 -2.28 -12.23 -7.21
CA LEU A 49 -0.85 -11.87 -7.21
C LEU A 49 -0.05 -12.47 -8.37
N GLN A 50 -0.47 -13.58 -8.96
CA GLN A 50 0.35 -14.27 -9.97
C GLN A 50 0.17 -13.72 -11.39
N ASP A 51 -1.02 -13.22 -11.75
CA ASP A 51 -1.34 -12.84 -13.15
C ASP A 51 -0.63 -11.55 -13.63
N LYS A 52 0.08 -10.85 -12.74
CA LYS A 52 0.97 -9.74 -13.11
C LYS A 52 2.45 -10.10 -13.08
N GLN A 53 2.84 -11.28 -12.60
CA GLN A 53 4.25 -11.61 -12.43
C GLN A 53 4.89 -12.13 -13.72
N ASP A 54 4.14 -12.79 -14.60
CA ASP A 54 4.63 -13.17 -15.93
C ASP A 54 4.65 -11.99 -16.92
N SER A 55 3.76 -11.01 -16.75
CA SER A 55 3.90 -9.70 -17.41
C SER A 55 5.05 -8.86 -16.83
N ALA A 56 5.50 -9.13 -15.60
CA ALA A 56 6.59 -8.39 -14.96
C ALA A 56 7.98 -8.83 -15.43
N LYS A 57 8.15 -10.03 -16.01
CA LYS A 57 9.43 -10.47 -16.58
C LYS A 57 9.73 -9.83 -17.94
N THR A 58 8.70 -9.47 -18.71
CA THR A 58 8.84 -8.77 -20.00
C THR A 58 8.88 -7.24 -19.85
N LEU A 59 8.53 -6.69 -18.68
CA LEU A 59 8.52 -5.24 -18.40
C LEU A 59 9.74 -4.73 -17.61
N VAL A 60 10.78 -5.55 -17.39
CA VAL A 60 12.00 -5.12 -16.68
C VAL A 60 12.81 -4.11 -17.51
N GLY A 61 12.64 -4.07 -18.83
CA GLY A 61 13.40 -3.18 -19.71
C GLY A 61 12.87 -1.75 -19.85
N ASN A 62 11.62 -1.47 -19.45
CA ASN A 62 10.95 -0.20 -19.80
C ASN A 62 10.08 0.36 -18.67
N LYS A 63 10.52 0.23 -17.40
CA LYS A 63 9.85 0.96 -16.31
C LYS A 63 10.24 2.44 -16.38
N PRO A 64 9.29 3.37 -16.50
CA PRO A 64 9.61 4.78 -16.43
C PRO A 64 10.13 5.10 -15.03
N ILE A 65 11.00 6.10 -14.90
CA ILE A 65 11.63 6.50 -13.62
C ILE A 65 10.59 6.75 -12.52
N GLN A 66 9.37 7.17 -12.87
CA GLN A 66 8.23 7.31 -11.96
C GLN A 66 7.94 6.03 -11.16
N ALA A 67 8.08 4.85 -11.77
CA ALA A 67 7.79 3.57 -11.11
C ALA A 67 8.86 3.13 -10.08
N LEU A 68 10.01 3.82 -10.01
CA LEU A 68 11.03 3.61 -8.99
C LEU A 68 10.70 4.34 -7.67
N TYR A 69 9.88 5.39 -7.75
CA TYR A 69 9.46 6.22 -6.61
C TYR A 69 7.98 5.98 -6.28
N ASP A 70 7.52 4.74 -6.37
CA ASP A 70 6.13 4.42 -6.04
C ASP A 70 5.91 4.42 -4.51
N THR A 71 4.72 4.83 -4.08
CA THR A 71 4.37 4.92 -2.66
C THR A 71 4.14 3.51 -2.09
N ASP A 72 4.80 3.19 -0.97
CA ASP A 72 4.82 1.83 -0.43
C ASP A 72 3.69 1.53 0.56
N LYS A 73 3.00 2.58 1.02
CA LYS A 73 1.90 2.52 1.99
C LYS A 73 0.83 3.54 1.67
N VAL A 74 -0.41 3.09 1.81
CA VAL A 74 -1.59 3.95 1.75
C VAL A 74 -2.30 3.91 3.09
N ILE A 75 -2.50 5.09 3.68
CA ILE A 75 -3.24 5.27 4.93
C ILE A 75 -4.48 6.10 4.63
N LEU A 76 -5.66 5.55 4.94
CA LEU A 76 -6.93 6.24 4.84
C LEU A 76 -7.27 6.84 6.21
N ASN A 77 -7.37 8.17 6.28
CA ASN A 77 -7.85 8.87 7.46
C ASN A 77 -9.35 9.19 7.27
N THR A 78 -10.23 8.45 7.94
CA THR A 78 -11.64 8.82 8.03
C THR A 78 -11.88 9.68 9.27
N LYS A 79 -13.11 10.16 9.47
CA LYS A 79 -13.47 10.91 10.68
C LYS A 79 -13.29 10.10 11.97
N ASP A 80 -13.45 8.79 11.86
CA ASP A 80 -13.56 7.90 13.01
C ASP A 80 -12.33 7.01 13.21
N ASP A 81 -11.60 6.67 12.14
CA ASP A 81 -10.48 5.71 12.19
C ASP A 81 -9.36 6.01 11.17
N GLN A 82 -8.15 5.48 11.46
CA GLN A 82 -7.07 5.35 10.47
C GLN A 82 -6.95 3.91 10.01
N LYS A 83 -6.97 3.68 8.69
CA LYS A 83 -6.91 2.35 8.10
C LYS A 83 -5.69 2.24 7.18
N LEU A 84 -4.83 1.27 7.45
CA LEU A 84 -3.73 0.89 6.54
C LEU A 84 -4.29 -0.03 5.45
N ILE A 85 -4.03 0.31 4.19
CA ILE A 85 -4.43 -0.52 3.06
C ILE A 85 -3.27 -1.46 2.70
N VAL A 86 -3.49 -2.78 2.81
CA VAL A 86 -2.44 -3.80 2.66
C VAL A 86 -2.30 -4.32 1.22
N ASN A 87 -3.29 -4.07 0.35
CA ASN A 87 -3.26 -4.43 -1.07
C ASN A 87 -3.69 -3.25 -1.95
N TYR A 88 -2.82 -2.24 -2.05
CA TYR A 88 -3.14 -0.94 -2.62
C TYR A 88 -2.63 -0.72 -4.05
N ARG A 89 -1.80 -1.58 -4.62
CA ARG A 89 -1.07 -1.28 -5.89
C ARG A 89 -2.01 -0.89 -7.04
N GLY A 90 -3.07 -1.68 -7.27
CA GLY A 90 -4.05 -1.35 -8.31
C GLY A 90 -4.78 -0.03 -8.04
N SER A 91 -5.15 0.18 -6.78
CA SER A 91 -5.86 1.37 -6.30
C SER A 91 -5.00 2.63 -6.31
N THR A 92 -3.69 2.51 -6.10
CA THR A 92 -2.74 3.63 -6.06
C THR A 92 -2.42 4.08 -7.46
N ASN A 93 -2.24 3.16 -8.41
CA ASN A 93 -2.17 3.55 -9.82
C ASN A 93 -3.43 4.33 -10.26
N GLU A 94 -4.62 3.84 -9.90
CA GLU A 94 -5.88 4.52 -10.24
C GLU A 94 -6.00 5.92 -9.59
N ILE A 95 -5.45 6.09 -8.38
CA ILE A 95 -5.41 7.39 -7.69
C ILE A 95 -4.40 8.31 -8.34
N SER A 96 -3.17 7.85 -8.48
CA SER A 96 -2.08 8.60 -9.05
C SER A 96 -2.46 9.10 -10.44
N GLU A 97 -2.99 8.23 -11.32
CA GLU A 97 -3.48 8.63 -12.65
C GLU A 97 -4.55 9.73 -12.60
N LYS A 98 -5.53 9.62 -11.69
CA LYS A 98 -6.61 10.61 -11.57
C LYS A 98 -6.14 11.92 -10.93
N VAL A 99 -5.27 11.85 -9.93
CA VAL A 99 -4.83 12.98 -9.11
C VAL A 99 -3.76 13.79 -9.81
N TYR A 100 -2.86 13.14 -10.53
CA TYR A 100 -1.83 13.82 -11.30
C TYR A 100 -2.40 14.66 -12.44
N ALA A 101 -3.58 14.31 -12.96
CA ALA A 101 -4.34 15.11 -13.91
C ALA A 101 -5.12 16.28 -13.28
N TRP A 102 -5.10 16.46 -11.94
CA TRP A 102 -5.80 17.57 -11.32
C TRP A 102 -5.06 18.89 -11.58
N PRO A 103 -5.77 19.96 -11.97
CA PRO A 103 -5.16 21.27 -12.09
C PRO A 103 -4.93 21.82 -10.68
N LEU A 104 -3.68 22.14 -10.38
CA LEU A 104 -3.25 22.64 -9.08
C LEU A 104 -2.66 24.04 -9.21
N TYR A 105 -2.84 24.84 -8.17
CA TYR A 105 -2.09 26.07 -7.98
C TYR A 105 -0.70 25.78 -7.39
N GLU A 106 0.20 26.74 -7.52
CA GLU A 106 1.51 26.67 -6.89
C GLU A 106 1.41 26.40 -5.38
N ALA A 107 2.19 25.44 -4.93
CA ALA A 107 2.18 24.96 -3.57
C ALA A 107 2.86 25.98 -2.64
N ARG A 108 2.17 26.34 -1.57
CA ARG A 108 2.69 27.27 -0.56
C ARG A 108 3.33 26.49 0.56
N ARG A 109 4.60 26.78 0.85
CA ARG A 109 5.33 26.15 1.95
C ARG A 109 4.92 26.75 3.28
N LYS A 110 4.59 25.89 4.25
CA LYS A 110 4.33 26.27 5.64
C LYS A 110 5.05 25.33 6.61
N VAL A 111 5.64 25.93 7.64
CA VAL A 111 6.33 25.20 8.72
C VAL A 111 5.37 25.05 9.89
N TYR A 112 5.31 23.86 10.47
CA TYR A 112 4.39 23.53 11.54
C TYR A 112 5.15 23.16 12.82
N SER A 113 4.51 23.38 13.96
CA SER A 113 4.95 22.74 15.20
C SER A 113 4.77 21.22 15.08
N GLU A 114 5.52 20.42 15.81
CA GLU A 114 5.40 18.96 15.76
C GLU A 114 3.97 18.48 16.02
N LYS A 115 3.28 19.08 17.01
CA LYS A 115 1.89 18.75 17.34
C LYS A 115 0.94 19.10 16.19
N ASP A 116 1.11 20.25 15.57
CA ASP A 116 0.25 20.69 14.46
C ASP A 116 0.53 19.90 13.18
N TYR A 117 1.78 19.53 12.95
CA TYR A 117 2.20 18.68 11.84
C TYR A 117 1.53 17.31 11.94
N LEU A 118 1.63 16.66 13.09
CA LEU A 118 0.96 15.38 13.33
C LEU A 118 -0.57 15.52 13.23
N LYS A 119 -1.15 16.60 13.74
CA LYS A 119 -2.58 16.87 13.60
C LYS A 119 -3.00 17.00 12.13
N LYS A 120 -2.16 17.63 11.30
CA LYS A 120 -2.39 17.71 9.85
C LYS A 120 -2.24 16.37 9.15
N LEU A 121 -1.26 15.57 9.51
CA LEU A 121 -1.10 14.22 8.96
C LEU A 121 -2.29 13.31 9.27
N LYS A 122 -2.95 13.52 10.41
CA LYS A 122 -4.11 12.73 10.87
C LYS A 122 -5.46 13.34 10.48
N GLN A 123 -5.48 14.39 9.66
CA GLN A 123 -6.73 15.06 9.34
C GLN A 123 -7.69 14.13 8.58
N PRO A 124 -8.99 14.16 8.89
CA PRO A 124 -9.95 13.25 8.29
C PRO A 124 -10.24 13.63 6.84
N ASN A 125 -10.77 12.68 6.07
CA ASN A 125 -11.14 12.84 4.66
C ASN A 125 -9.94 13.01 3.70
N TYR A 126 -8.79 12.46 4.10
CA TYR A 126 -7.59 12.41 3.28
C TYR A 126 -7.10 10.97 3.13
N VAL A 127 -6.58 10.68 1.94
CA VAL A 127 -5.73 9.52 1.69
C VAL A 127 -4.30 9.99 1.73
N MET A 128 -3.49 9.35 2.56
CA MET A 128 -2.07 9.59 2.63
C MET A 128 -1.35 8.48 1.87
N LEU A 129 -0.61 8.89 0.85
CA LEU A 129 0.38 8.05 0.18
C LEU A 129 1.73 8.34 0.82
N ALA A 130 2.45 7.31 1.25
CA ALA A 130 3.78 7.46 1.84
C ALA A 130 4.84 6.84 0.92
N TYR A 131 5.90 7.58 0.67
CA TYR A 131 7.07 7.06 -0.02
C TYR A 131 7.93 6.23 0.95
N PRO A 132 8.60 5.17 0.46
CA PRO A 132 9.52 4.38 1.28
C PRO A 132 10.77 5.17 1.70
N ASP A 133 11.16 6.17 0.89
CA ASP A 133 12.25 7.10 1.15
C ASP A 133 11.85 8.52 0.71
N VAL A 134 12.64 9.51 1.12
CA VAL A 134 12.42 10.92 0.77
C VAL A 134 12.62 11.16 -0.73
N VAL A 135 11.65 11.82 -1.35
CA VAL A 135 11.66 12.17 -2.78
C VAL A 135 11.85 13.68 -2.93
N THR A 136 12.60 14.11 -3.93
CA THR A 136 12.80 15.54 -4.19
C THR A 136 11.56 16.15 -4.85
N GLY A 137 11.28 17.41 -4.56
CA GLY A 137 10.06 18.07 -5.03
C GLY A 137 9.93 18.19 -6.55
N ASP A 138 11.04 18.25 -7.29
CA ASP A 138 11.05 18.26 -8.76
C ASP A 138 10.65 16.93 -9.39
N ILE A 139 10.90 15.81 -8.70
CA ILE A 139 10.39 14.50 -9.11
C ILE A 139 8.88 14.48 -8.94
N VAL A 140 8.38 14.95 -7.80
CA VAL A 140 6.94 15.01 -7.52
C VAL A 140 6.25 15.99 -8.46
N ASP A 141 6.81 17.18 -8.72
CA ASP A 141 6.26 18.19 -9.65
C ASP A 141 6.05 17.63 -11.06
N ARG A 142 6.99 16.81 -11.54
CA ARG A 142 6.93 16.19 -12.87
C ARG A 142 5.82 15.14 -12.99
N ASP A 143 5.37 14.57 -11.88
CA ASP A 143 4.31 13.57 -11.91
C ASP A 143 2.94 14.22 -12.13
N PHE A 144 2.77 15.51 -11.77
CA PHE A 144 1.54 16.27 -12.01
C PHE A 144 1.55 16.94 -13.39
N GLU A 145 0.39 17.00 -14.05
CA GLU A 145 0.23 17.73 -15.31
C GLU A 145 0.33 19.25 -15.10
N SER A 146 -0.02 19.73 -13.90
CA SER A 146 0.07 21.12 -13.50
C SER A 146 1.36 21.41 -12.75
N LYS A 147 1.93 22.61 -12.94
CA LYS A 147 3.13 23.03 -12.21
C LYS A 147 2.77 23.33 -10.77
N THR A 148 3.15 22.44 -9.86
CA THR A 148 2.97 22.61 -8.42
C THR A 148 3.99 23.59 -7.84
N GLY A 149 5.08 23.90 -8.56
CA GLY A 149 6.13 24.82 -8.09
C GLY A 149 7.06 24.19 -7.05
N LEU A 150 6.97 22.87 -6.85
CA LEU A 150 7.91 22.13 -6.03
C LEU A 150 9.29 22.11 -6.71
N THR A 151 10.34 22.31 -5.92
CA THR A 151 11.72 22.40 -6.42
C THR A 151 12.55 21.24 -5.90
N SER A 152 13.72 20.99 -6.49
CA SER A 152 14.68 19.97 -6.03
C SER A 152 15.16 20.15 -4.58
N LYS A 153 14.95 21.32 -3.97
CA LYS A 153 15.25 21.60 -2.55
C LYS A 153 14.16 21.12 -1.59
N ALA A 154 12.94 20.88 -2.10
CA ALA A 154 11.84 20.33 -1.32
C ALA A 154 12.04 18.83 -1.14
N HIS A 155 11.71 18.33 0.05
CA HIS A 155 11.86 16.94 0.45
C HIS A 155 10.47 16.43 0.82
N ILE A 156 9.97 15.44 0.09
CA ILE A 156 8.62 14.94 0.24
C ILE A 156 8.67 13.48 0.70
N ASN A 157 8.08 13.21 1.85
CA ASN A 157 7.92 11.87 2.39
C ASN A 157 6.50 11.33 2.16
N ARG A 158 5.51 12.23 2.16
CA ARG A 158 4.09 11.86 2.12
C ARG A 158 3.30 12.83 1.26
N ILE A 159 2.30 12.30 0.56
CA ILE A 159 1.32 13.08 -0.20
C ILE A 159 -0.05 12.82 0.41
N LEU A 160 -0.74 13.85 0.86
CA LEU A 160 -2.10 13.76 1.35
C LEU A 160 -3.04 14.32 0.30
N ILE A 161 -3.99 13.49 -0.12
CA ILE A 161 -4.93 13.76 -1.20
C ILE A 161 -6.34 13.85 -0.60
N PRO A 162 -7.08 14.94 -0.84
CA PRO A 162 -8.44 15.08 -0.36
C PRO A 162 -9.40 14.16 -1.14
N LEU A 163 -10.23 13.41 -0.42
CA LEU A 163 -11.13 12.41 -1.02
C LEU A 163 -12.35 13.02 -1.72
N ASN A 164 -12.82 14.16 -1.23
CA ASN A 164 -14.05 14.82 -1.66
C ASN A 164 -13.83 15.81 -2.82
N ALA A 165 -12.64 15.81 -3.45
CA ALA A 165 -12.27 16.77 -4.48
C ALA A 165 -12.37 18.26 -4.05
N LYS A 166 -12.44 18.51 -2.73
CA LYS A 166 -12.48 19.86 -2.15
C LYS A 166 -11.42 19.96 -1.07
N GLY A 167 -10.42 20.80 -1.28
CA GLY A 167 -9.32 21.01 -0.34
C GLY A 167 -8.00 21.23 -1.05
N GLU A 168 -6.91 20.96 -0.32
CA GLU A 168 -5.55 21.11 -0.79
C GLU A 168 -4.89 19.75 -0.90
N ILE A 169 -4.06 19.54 -1.92
CA ILE A 169 -3.07 18.47 -1.88
C ILE A 169 -1.93 18.93 -1.00
N LEU A 170 -1.54 18.09 -0.05
CA LEU A 170 -0.48 18.40 0.90
C LEU A 170 0.74 17.51 0.62
N PHE A 171 1.89 18.14 0.36
CA PHE A 171 3.17 17.43 0.25
C PHE A 171 3.97 17.65 1.53
N ALA A 172 4.20 16.59 2.29
CA ALA A 172 4.73 16.69 3.65
C ALA A 172 6.19 16.24 3.74
N ASP A 173 6.99 17.03 4.45
CA ASP A 173 8.38 16.78 4.85
C ASP A 173 8.41 16.39 6.34
N ASP A 174 8.60 15.10 6.61
CA ASP A 174 8.59 14.56 7.97
C ASP A 174 9.78 15.10 8.79
N LYS A 175 10.94 15.31 8.16
CA LYS A 175 12.17 15.69 8.85
C LYS A 175 12.15 17.15 9.31
N ARG A 176 11.55 18.02 8.49
CA ARG A 176 11.50 19.47 8.76
C ARG A 176 10.16 19.94 9.31
N HIS A 177 9.18 19.06 9.45
CA HIS A 177 7.79 19.37 9.82
C HIS A 177 7.19 20.47 8.91
N GLN A 178 7.44 20.35 7.61
CA GLN A 178 6.98 21.31 6.61
C GLN A 178 5.92 20.67 5.73
N ILE A 179 4.95 21.46 5.30
CA ILE A 179 3.94 21.03 4.35
C ILE A 179 3.87 22.06 3.22
N TYR A 180 3.91 21.57 1.99
CA TYR A 180 3.62 22.36 0.81
C TYR A 180 2.15 22.15 0.45
N GLU A 181 1.35 23.20 0.55
CA GLU A 181 -0.11 23.17 0.42
C GLU A 181 -0.50 23.69 -0.96
N SER A 182 -1.12 22.84 -1.78
CA SER A 182 -1.49 23.16 -3.15
C SER A 182 -2.99 23.06 -3.34
N GLN A 183 -3.61 24.18 -3.71
CA GLN A 183 -5.06 24.29 -3.89
C GLN A 183 -5.48 23.71 -5.25
N ILE A 184 -6.60 23.00 -5.28
CA ILE A 184 -7.17 22.47 -6.53
C ILE A 184 -7.82 23.64 -7.29
N ALA A 185 -7.38 23.89 -8.53
CA ALA A 185 -7.73 25.08 -9.29
C ALA A 185 -9.10 25.00 -9.98
N ALA A 186 -9.62 23.80 -10.21
CA ALA A 186 -10.91 23.56 -10.85
C ALA A 186 -11.73 22.52 -10.09
N ASP A 187 -13.03 22.46 -10.37
CA ASP A 187 -13.89 21.40 -9.86
C ASP A 187 -13.49 20.06 -10.47
N VAL A 188 -12.75 19.27 -9.70
CA VAL A 188 -12.35 17.91 -10.08
C VAL A 188 -13.35 16.88 -9.59
N LYS A 189 -13.42 15.73 -10.27
CA LYS A 189 -14.32 14.66 -9.86
C LYS A 189 -13.80 13.98 -8.59
N PRO A 190 -14.69 13.67 -7.61
CA PRO A 190 -14.30 12.88 -6.45
C PRO A 190 -13.72 11.53 -6.86
N ILE A 191 -12.71 11.10 -6.11
CA ILE A 191 -12.02 9.85 -6.37
C ILE A 191 -12.87 8.72 -5.79
N LYS A 192 -13.36 7.83 -6.67
CA LYS A 192 -13.89 6.52 -6.29
C LYS A 192 -12.83 5.49 -6.64
N VAL A 193 -12.29 4.84 -5.62
CA VAL A 193 -11.25 3.81 -5.77
C VAL A 193 -11.67 2.58 -5.00
N ASN A 194 -11.54 1.43 -5.65
CA ASN A 194 -11.84 0.14 -5.05
C ASN A 194 -10.56 -0.41 -4.40
N TRP A 195 -10.51 -0.41 -3.07
CA TRP A 195 -9.36 -0.84 -2.28
C TRP A 195 -9.36 -2.36 -2.01
N GLY A 196 -9.40 -3.16 -3.07
CA GLY A 196 -9.32 -4.64 -3.01
C GLY A 196 -10.55 -5.35 -2.39
N ASN A 197 -10.39 -6.65 -2.08
CA ASN A 197 -11.47 -7.53 -1.57
C ASN A 197 -12.06 -7.10 -0.21
N ASN A 198 -11.37 -6.23 0.52
CA ASN A 198 -12.01 -5.45 1.57
C ASN A 198 -12.69 -4.27 0.88
N LYS A 199 -13.97 -4.44 0.53
CA LYS A 199 -14.84 -3.37 0.02
C LYS A 199 -14.86 -2.23 1.04
N ILE A 200 -13.86 -1.35 1.02
CA ILE A 200 -13.97 -0.05 1.67
C ILE A 200 -14.86 0.77 0.74
N ASN A 201 -16.17 0.52 0.85
CA ASN A 201 -17.20 1.44 0.40
C ASN A 201 -17.05 2.69 1.26
N VAL A 202 -16.17 3.61 0.85
CA VAL A 202 -16.20 4.94 1.40
C VAL A 202 -17.42 5.62 0.78
N ASN A 203 -18.58 5.49 1.44
CA ASN A 203 -19.75 6.31 1.14
C ASN A 203 -19.42 7.76 1.53
N LEU A 204 -18.78 8.48 0.61
CA LEU A 204 -18.51 9.91 0.72
C LEU A 204 -19.79 10.70 0.41
N PHE A 205 -20.79 10.58 1.27
CA PHE A 205 -21.95 11.47 1.27
C PHE A 205 -22.13 12.12 2.64
N GLY A 206 -21.79 13.40 2.70
CA GLY A 206 -22.36 14.35 3.64
C GLY A 206 -23.33 15.23 2.87
N LYS A 207 -24.62 15.07 3.20
CA LYS A 207 -25.78 15.85 2.75
C LYS A 207 -25.45 17.35 2.65
N ILE A 208 -25.71 17.95 1.50
CA ILE A 208 -25.86 19.40 1.38
C ILE A 208 -27.10 19.77 2.20
N SER A 209 -26.92 20.46 3.32
CA SER A 209 -27.98 21.21 3.98
C SER A 209 -27.66 22.69 3.85
N ASN A 210 -28.41 23.34 2.96
CA ASN A 210 -28.69 24.77 2.83
C ASN A 210 -28.00 25.70 3.83
N PHE A 211 -27.10 26.55 3.34
CA PHE A 211 -26.90 27.87 3.93
C PHE A 211 -27.62 28.89 3.04
N LYS A 212 -28.76 29.37 3.53
CA LYS A 212 -29.28 30.70 3.20
C LYS A 212 -28.57 31.68 4.14
N CYS A 213 -27.89 32.67 3.57
CA CYS A 213 -27.80 34.01 4.13
C CYS A 213 -28.25 34.95 3.04
#